data_AF-A0A3N5NR04-F1
#
_entry.id   AF-A0A3N5NR04-F1
#
_cell.length_a   1.000
_cell.length_b   1.000
_cell.length_c   1.000
_cell.angle_alpha   90.00
_cell.angle_beta   90.00
_cell.angle_gamma   90.00
#
_symmetry.space_group_name_H-M   'P 1'
#
loop_
_entity.id
_entity.type
_entity.pdbx_description
1 polymer ?
#
loop_
_entity_poly.entity_id
_entity_poly.type
_entity_poly.pdbx_seq_one_letter_code
_entity_poly.pdbx_strand_id
1 'polypeptide(L)'
;MNIARFIRNNLVYYGRKNLLLASGIAISAAVLTGALVVGDSVKHSLNRIVELRLGEVTHVVRAGDRYFSTELAGKVGMETGTPISPVLMEEGVAIAGGGQRRINQVRVIGVDASFDGMAGTGDFFGSLSGDSIIISSNLAGRLVVSPGEEILLR
;
A
#
# COMPACT_ATOMS: atom_id res chain seq x y z
N MET A 1 57.76 -29.13 -2.55
CA MET A 1 57.12 -29.02 -3.88
C MET A 1 55.70 -28.51 -3.67
N ASN A 2 55.37 -27.30 -4.14
CA ASN A 2 54.17 -26.59 -3.68
C ASN A 2 53.05 -26.70 -4.73
N ILE A 3 51.92 -27.31 -4.37
CA ILE A 3 50.77 -27.59 -5.25
C ILE A 3 50.26 -26.30 -5.92
N ALA A 4 50.26 -25.18 -5.19
CA ALA A 4 49.90 -23.87 -5.71
C ALA A 4 50.75 -23.41 -6.91
N ARG A 5 52.04 -23.79 -6.97
CA ARG A 5 52.93 -23.45 -8.10
C ARG A 5 52.55 -24.21 -9.37
N PHE A 6 52.12 -25.46 -9.23
CA PHE A 6 51.61 -26.24 -10.35
C PHE A 6 50.28 -25.70 -10.88
N ILE A 7 49.35 -25.34 -9.99
CA ILE A 7 48.06 -24.74 -10.36
C ILE A 7 48.28 -23.42 -11.12
N ARG A 8 49.16 -22.55 -10.62
CA ARG A 8 49.48 -21.27 -11.27
C ARG A 8 50.11 -21.46 -12.64
N ASN A 9 51.09 -22.36 -12.78
CA ASN A 9 51.72 -22.62 -14.07
C ASN A 9 50.72 -23.20 -15.09
N ASN A 10 49.80 -24.06 -14.65
CA ASN A 10 48.75 -24.61 -15.51
C ASN A 10 47.76 -23.52 -15.98
N LEU A 11 47.35 -22.63 -15.07
CA LEU A 11 46.47 -21.50 -15.39
C LEU A 11 47.07 -20.57 -16.45
N VAL A 12 48.37 -20.25 -16.32
CA VAL A 12 49.09 -19.38 -17.26
C VAL A 12 49.31 -20.09 -18.60
N TYR A 13 49.67 -21.37 -18.60
CA TYR A 13 49.92 -22.15 -19.83
C TYR A 13 48.64 -22.29 -20.69
N TYR A 14 47.47 -22.46 -20.07
CA TYR A 14 46.17 -22.53 -20.75
C TYR A 14 45.34 -21.24 -20.68
N GLY A 15 46.00 -20.07 -20.62
CA GLY A 15 45.38 -18.77 -20.36
C GLY A 15 44.15 -18.45 -21.21
N ARG A 16 44.16 -18.72 -22.53
CA ARG A 16 43.01 -18.44 -23.42
C ARG A 16 41.75 -19.21 -23.04
N LYS A 17 41.87 -20.50 -22.69
CA LYS A 17 40.72 -21.34 -22.30
C LYS A 17 40.20 -20.95 -20.92
N ASN A 18 41.12 -20.70 -19.99
CA ASN A 18 40.77 -20.28 -18.63
C ASN A 18 40.12 -18.89 -18.60
N LEU A 19 40.50 -17.97 -19.49
CA LEU A 19 39.86 -16.66 -19.62
C LEU A 19 38.41 -16.75 -20.13
N LEU A 20 38.13 -17.62 -21.10
CA LEU A 20 36.76 -17.86 -21.57
C LEU A 20 35.88 -18.44 -20.46
N LEU A 21 36.41 -19.41 -19.71
CA LEU A 21 35.72 -20.00 -18.56
C LEU A 21 35.46 -18.95 -17.46
N ALA A 22 36.48 -18.17 -17.10
CA ALA A 22 36.36 -17.11 -16.11
C ALA A 22 35.33 -16.05 -16.51
N SER A 23 35.29 -15.68 -17.80
CA SER A 23 34.31 -14.73 -18.33
C SER A 23 32.89 -15.28 -18.24
N GLY A 24 32.67 -16.56 -18.58
CA GLY A 24 31.38 -17.21 -18.43
C GLY A 24 30.91 -17.26 -16.98
N ILE A 25 31.81 -17.60 -16.05
CA ILE A 25 31.51 -17.58 -14.61
C ILE A 25 31.18 -16.16 -14.15
N ALA A 26 31.94 -15.15 -14.58
CA ALA A 26 31.71 -13.75 -14.23
C ALA A 26 30.34 -13.25 -14.72
N ILE A 27 29.97 -13.58 -15.96
CA ILE A 27 28.65 -13.21 -16.51
C ILE A 27 27.54 -13.90 -15.74
N SER A 28 27.63 -15.21 -15.50
CA SER A 28 26.62 -15.95 -14.73
C SER A 28 26.48 -15.40 -13.31
N ALA A 29 27.59 -15.09 -12.64
CA ALA A 29 27.58 -14.48 -11.32
C ALA A 29 26.95 -13.08 -11.35
N ALA A 30 27.26 -12.26 -12.35
CA ALA A 30 26.66 -10.93 -12.52
C ALA A 30 25.15 -11.01 -12.75
N VAL A 31 24.67 -11.97 -13.56
CA VAL A 31 23.23 -12.18 -13.79
C VAL A 31 22.53 -12.64 -12.53
N LEU A 32 23.09 -13.63 -11.81
CA LEU A 32 22.50 -14.14 -10.57
C LEU A 32 22.44 -13.06 -9.48
N THR A 33 23.53 -12.30 -9.30
CA THR A 33 23.57 -11.20 -8.33
C THR A 33 22.62 -10.07 -8.71
N GLY A 34 22.58 -9.68 -9.99
CA GLY A 34 21.63 -8.69 -10.49
C GLY A 34 20.17 -9.09 -10.26
N ALA A 35 19.82 -10.35 -10.53
CA ALA A 35 18.47 -10.86 -10.28
C ALA A 35 18.09 -10.84 -8.79
N LEU A 36 19.02 -11.20 -7.90
CA LEU A 36 18.81 -11.15 -6.45
C LEU A 36 18.61 -9.73 -5.94
N VAL A 37 19.43 -8.77 -6.40
CA VAL A 37 19.33 -7.36 -6.00
C VAL A 37 18.01 -6.73 -6.47
N VAL A 38 17.60 -7.01 -7.71
CA VAL A 38 16.31 -6.54 -8.23
C VAL A 38 15.15 -7.14 -7.45
N GLY A 39 15.19 -8.45 -7.16
CA GLY A 39 14.17 -9.12 -6.36
C GLY A 39 14.02 -8.51 -4.97
N ASP A 40 15.13 -8.25 -4.29
CA ASP A 40 15.13 -7.61 -2.97
C ASP A 40 14.59 -6.18 -3.01
N SER A 41 14.99 -5.41 -4.02
CA SER A 41 14.51 -4.03 -4.22
C SER A 41 13.00 -3.97 -4.45
N VAL A 42 12.47 -4.86 -5.30
CA VAL A 42 11.02 -4.93 -5.56
C VAL A 42 10.27 -5.36 -4.30
N LYS A 43 10.79 -6.35 -3.56
CA LYS A 43 10.18 -6.79 -2.30
C LYS A 43 10.13 -5.65 -1.27
N HIS A 44 11.25 -4.95 -1.09
CA HIS A 44 11.33 -3.80 -0.19
C HIS A 44 10.36 -2.69 -0.62
N SER A 45 10.32 -2.37 -1.91
CA SER A 45 9.40 -1.37 -2.46
C SER A 45 7.94 -1.74 -2.22
N LEU A 46 7.55 -3.00 -2.42
CA LEU A 46 6.18 -3.46 -2.18
C LEU A 46 5.80 -3.38 -0.71
N ASN A 47 6.68 -3.84 0.19
CA ASN A 47 6.46 -3.72 1.63
C ASN A 47 6.28 -2.25 2.04
N ARG A 48 7.12 -1.36 1.50
CA ARG A 48 7.03 0.07 1.78
C ARG A 48 5.71 0.69 1.28
N ILE A 49 5.24 0.28 0.11
CA ILE A 49 3.94 0.71 -0.43
C ILE A 49 2.81 0.23 0.47
N VAL A 50 2.89 -1.00 0.99
CA VAL A 50 1.88 -1.56 1.90
C VAL A 50 1.86 -0.78 3.22
N GLU A 51 3.03 -0.52 3.83
CA GLU A 51 3.14 0.31 5.04
C GLU A 51 2.52 1.69 4.85
N LEU A 52 2.85 2.38 3.75
CA LEU A 52 2.31 3.70 3.44
C LEU A 52 0.80 3.70 3.18
N ARG A 53 0.24 2.60 2.66
CA ARG A 53 -1.19 2.49 2.36
C ARG A 53 -2.02 2.08 3.58
N LEU A 54 -1.48 1.25 4.47
CA LEU A 54 -2.15 0.84 5.70
C LEU A 54 -2.11 1.95 6.75
N GLY A 55 -1.02 2.73 6.79
CA GLY A 55 -0.79 3.68 7.86
C GLY A 55 -0.67 2.96 9.22
N GLU A 56 -1.30 3.51 10.25
CA GLU A 56 -1.34 2.94 11.60
C GLU A 56 -2.34 1.77 11.73
N VAL A 57 -3.14 1.50 10.69
CA VAL A 57 -4.20 0.49 10.74
C VAL A 57 -3.61 -0.91 10.59
N THR A 58 -3.70 -1.70 11.66
CA THR A 58 -3.16 -3.08 11.65
C THR A 58 -4.23 -4.14 11.37
N HIS A 59 -5.45 -3.96 11.86
CA HIS A 59 -6.52 -4.96 11.79
C HIS A 59 -7.84 -4.34 11.33
N VAL A 60 -8.62 -5.11 10.59
CA VAL A 60 -9.99 -4.77 10.19
C VAL A 60 -10.89 -5.97 10.47
N VAL A 61 -11.99 -5.74 11.17
CA VAL A 61 -12.99 -6.76 11.47
C VAL A 61 -14.28 -6.40 10.72
N ARG A 62 -14.80 -7.32 9.90
CA ARG A 62 -16.05 -7.13 9.16
C ARG A 62 -17.05 -8.21 9.54
N ALA A 63 -18.31 -7.83 9.72
CA ALA A 63 -19.39 -8.73 10.14
C ALA A 63 -20.05 -9.51 8.97
N GLY A 64 -19.36 -9.64 7.83
CA GLY A 64 -19.91 -10.26 6.62
C GLY A 64 -21.14 -9.49 6.15
N ASP A 65 -22.32 -10.12 6.25
CA ASP A 65 -23.61 -9.56 5.80
C ASP A 65 -24.30 -8.68 6.85
N ARG A 66 -23.71 -8.50 8.04
CA ARG A 66 -24.28 -7.71 9.14
C ARG A 66 -23.39 -6.52 9.50
N TYR A 67 -23.97 -5.60 10.26
CA TYR A 67 -23.23 -4.50 10.89
C TYR A 67 -22.97 -4.79 12.36
N PHE A 68 -21.84 -4.30 12.84
CA PHE A 68 -21.57 -4.20 14.27
C PHE A 68 -22.18 -2.92 14.83
N SER A 69 -22.46 -2.93 16.13
CA SER A 69 -22.86 -1.72 16.83
C SER A 69 -21.64 -0.85 17.13
N THR A 70 -21.82 0.46 17.16
CA THR A 70 -20.77 1.43 17.47
C THR A 70 -20.15 1.17 18.86
N GLU A 71 -20.96 0.72 19.83
CA GLU A 71 -20.51 0.44 21.19
C GLU A 71 -19.55 -0.76 21.28
N LEU A 72 -19.59 -1.67 20.30
CA LEU A 72 -18.66 -2.81 20.26
C LEU A 72 -17.22 -2.33 20.11
N ALA A 73 -16.97 -1.31 19.28
CA ALA A 73 -15.64 -0.74 19.11
C ALA A 73 -15.09 -0.22 20.46
N GLY A 74 -15.91 0.49 21.23
CA GLY A 74 -15.53 0.98 22.56
C GLY A 74 -15.25 -0.15 23.55
N LYS A 75 -16.06 -1.21 23.58
CA LYS A 75 -15.85 -2.37 24.46
C LYS A 75 -14.54 -3.09 24.15
N VAL A 76 -14.28 -3.39 22.88
CA VAL A 76 -13.05 -4.07 22.46
C VAL A 76 -11.84 -3.18 22.71
N GLY A 77 -11.95 -1.86 22.48
CA GLY A 77 -10.87 -0.92 22.77
C GLY A 77 -10.52 -0.90 24.26
N MET A 78 -11.51 -0.95 25.15
CA MET A 78 -11.28 -1.02 26.60
C MET A 78 -10.63 -2.34 27.04
N GLU A 79 -11.03 -3.47 26.47
CA GLU A 79 -10.47 -4.79 26.83
C GLU A 79 -9.05 -5.01 26.29
N THR A 80 -8.77 -4.51 25.08
CA THR A 80 -7.48 -4.71 24.40
C THR A 80 -6.46 -3.60 24.66
N GLY A 81 -6.91 -2.45 25.16
CA GLY A 81 -6.09 -1.25 25.32
C GLY A 81 -5.57 -0.66 24.00
N THR A 82 -6.16 -1.06 22.87
CA THR A 82 -5.78 -0.62 21.52
C THR A 82 -6.79 0.40 21.00
N PRO A 83 -6.39 1.46 20.28
CA PRO A 83 -7.34 2.38 19.66
C PRO A 83 -8.15 1.66 18.57
N ILE A 84 -9.47 1.73 18.68
CA ILE A 84 -10.41 1.11 17.73
C ILE A 84 -11.47 2.16 17.37
N SER A 85 -11.75 2.28 16.07
CA SER A 85 -12.82 3.13 15.55
C SER A 85 -13.81 2.30 14.74
N PRO A 86 -15.12 2.49 14.93
CA PRO A 86 -16.15 1.91 14.08
C PRO A 86 -16.19 2.64 12.74
N VAL A 87 -16.34 1.87 11.66
CA VAL A 87 -16.39 2.41 10.30
C VAL A 87 -17.54 1.75 9.55
N LEU A 88 -18.32 2.56 8.84
CA LEU A 88 -19.33 2.09 7.89
C LEU A 88 -18.75 2.16 6.47
N MET A 89 -18.81 1.07 5.73
CA MET A 89 -18.26 1.01 4.37
C MET A 89 -19.31 0.51 3.40
N GLU A 90 -19.73 1.39 2.50
CA GLU A 90 -20.75 1.13 1.50
C GLU A 90 -20.24 1.41 0.08
N GLU A 91 -20.89 0.82 -0.90
CA GLU A 91 -20.68 1.12 -2.31
C GLU A 91 -21.80 2.01 -2.82
N GLY A 92 -21.46 2.96 -3.68
CA GLY A 92 -22.42 3.89 -4.25
C GLY A 92 -21.99 4.47 -5.58
N VAL A 93 -22.75 5.44 -6.03
CA VAL A 93 -22.62 6.16 -7.29
C VAL A 93 -22.49 7.65 -6.99
N ALA A 94 -21.39 8.26 -7.42
CA ALA A 94 -21.20 9.70 -7.31
C ALA A 94 -21.59 10.38 -8.63
N ILE A 95 -22.40 11.43 -8.53
CA ILE A 95 -22.91 12.22 -9.65
C ILE A 95 -22.59 13.70 -9.42
N ALA A 96 -22.04 14.37 -10.42
CA ALA A 96 -21.72 15.80 -10.40
C ALA A 96 -22.21 16.52 -11.66
N GLY A 97 -22.21 17.85 -11.62
CA GLY A 97 -22.53 18.69 -12.78
C GLY A 97 -23.94 18.46 -13.34
N GLY A 98 -24.93 18.31 -12.46
CA GLY A 98 -26.33 18.12 -12.87
C GLY A 98 -26.63 16.78 -13.56
N GLY A 99 -25.77 15.77 -13.42
CA GLY A 99 -25.99 14.43 -13.99
C GLY A 99 -25.07 14.06 -15.15
N GLN A 100 -24.29 15.00 -15.68
CA GLN A 100 -23.42 14.75 -16.82
C GLN A 100 -22.20 13.89 -16.49
N ARG A 101 -21.76 13.92 -15.22
CA ARG A 101 -20.55 13.23 -14.77
C ARG A 101 -20.95 12.26 -13.69
N ARG A 102 -20.75 10.97 -13.97
CA ARG A 102 -21.21 9.88 -13.11
C ARG A 102 -20.15 8.80 -12.99
N ILE A 103 -19.92 8.35 -11.76
CA ILE A 103 -19.00 7.26 -11.43
C ILE A 103 -19.75 6.23 -10.60
N ASN A 104 -19.87 5.02 -11.14
CA ASN A 104 -20.77 3.98 -10.62
C ASN A 104 -20.19 3.11 -9.48
N GLN A 105 -18.90 3.23 -9.19
CA GLN A 105 -18.21 2.38 -8.22
C GLN A 105 -17.38 3.27 -7.31
N VAL A 106 -18.08 4.03 -6.46
CA VAL A 106 -17.41 4.77 -5.38
C VAL A 106 -17.60 4.02 -4.07
N ARG A 107 -16.56 4.06 -3.24
CA ARG A 107 -16.61 3.54 -1.88
C ARG A 107 -16.85 4.70 -0.93
N VAL A 108 -17.92 4.61 -0.18
CA VAL A 108 -18.31 5.58 0.84
C VAL A 108 -17.88 5.03 2.17
N ILE A 109 -17.12 5.83 2.92
CA ILE A 109 -16.60 5.45 4.22
C ILE A 109 -17.14 6.45 5.23
N GLY A 110 -18.05 5.99 6.09
CA GLY A 110 -18.52 6.73 7.25
C GLY A 110 -17.58 6.48 8.42
N VAL A 111 -17.00 7.55 8.94
CA VAL A 111 -16.08 7.53 10.09
C VAL A 111 -16.64 8.40 11.20
N ASP A 112 -16.25 8.10 12.44
CA ASP A 112 -16.55 8.95 13.59
C ASP A 112 -15.31 9.71 14.06
N ALA A 113 -15.46 10.53 15.10
CA ALA A 113 -14.37 11.31 15.67
C ALA A 113 -13.22 10.45 16.25
N SER A 114 -13.48 9.17 16.56
CA SER A 114 -12.44 8.26 17.08
C SER A 114 -11.51 7.76 15.98
N PHE A 115 -11.93 7.86 14.71
CA PHE A 115 -11.14 7.42 13.56
C PHE A 115 -9.82 8.16 13.45
N ASP A 116 -9.84 9.48 13.67
CA ASP A 116 -8.67 10.34 13.56
C ASP A 116 -7.56 9.97 14.56
N GLY A 117 -7.96 9.66 15.80
CA GLY A 117 -7.04 9.19 16.84
C GLY A 117 -6.48 7.78 16.54
N MET A 118 -7.28 6.91 15.92
CA MET A 118 -6.86 5.56 15.53
C MET A 118 -5.95 5.56 14.28
N ALA A 119 -6.29 6.36 13.27
CA ALA A 119 -5.58 6.45 12.01
C ALA A 119 -4.34 7.37 12.06
N GLY A 120 -4.17 8.13 13.15
CA GLY A 120 -3.07 9.08 13.31
C GLY A 120 -3.18 10.29 12.37
N THR A 121 -4.39 10.61 11.91
CA THR A 121 -4.63 11.66 10.90
C THR A 121 -4.78 13.08 11.48
N GLY A 122 -4.68 13.23 12.81
CA GLY A 122 -5.03 14.48 13.49
C GLY A 122 -6.52 14.81 13.29
N ASP A 123 -6.98 16.05 13.41
CA ASP A 123 -8.42 16.39 13.29
C ASP A 123 -8.93 16.53 11.84
N PHE A 124 -8.39 15.74 10.91
CA PHE A 124 -8.71 15.88 9.48
C PHE A 124 -10.15 15.49 9.17
N PHE A 125 -10.61 14.32 9.65
CA PHE A 125 -11.97 13.84 9.40
C PHE A 125 -12.98 14.41 10.41
N GLY A 126 -12.57 14.72 11.64
CA GLY A 126 -13.41 15.31 12.68
C GLY A 126 -13.88 16.73 12.37
N SER A 127 -13.26 17.40 11.40
CA SER A 127 -13.71 18.70 10.88
C SER A 127 -14.95 18.62 9.98
N LEU A 128 -15.34 17.42 9.55
CA LEU A 128 -16.54 17.20 8.74
C LEU A 128 -17.79 17.49 9.58
N SER A 129 -18.71 18.28 9.04
CA SER A 129 -19.99 18.59 9.66
C SER A 129 -21.12 18.60 8.65
N GLY A 130 -22.31 18.15 9.07
CA GLY A 130 -23.49 18.05 8.22
C GLY A 130 -23.25 17.21 6.97
N ASP A 131 -23.56 17.78 5.80
CA ASP A 131 -23.51 17.10 4.50
C ASP A 131 -22.16 17.30 3.78
N SER A 132 -21.11 17.65 4.52
CA SER A 132 -19.77 17.78 3.96
C SER A 132 -19.10 16.41 3.81
N ILE A 133 -18.31 16.27 2.75
CA ILE A 133 -17.61 15.04 2.42
C ILE A 133 -16.19 15.34 1.99
N ILE A 134 -15.31 14.36 2.18
CA ILE A 134 -13.95 14.39 1.65
C ILE A 134 -13.87 13.37 0.53
N ILE A 135 -13.35 13.79 -0.61
CA ILE A 135 -13.16 12.93 -1.78
C ILE A 135 -11.69 12.83 -2.13
N SER A 136 -11.27 11.68 -2.66
CA SER A 136 -9.90 11.53 -3.16
C SER A 136 -9.66 12.43 -4.37
N SER A 137 -8.41 12.87 -4.55
CA SER A 137 -8.01 13.68 -5.71
C SER A 137 -8.30 12.98 -7.05
N ASN A 138 -8.24 11.64 -7.07
CA ASN A 138 -8.61 10.86 -8.25
C ASN A 138 -10.11 10.98 -8.56
N LEU A 139 -10.96 10.87 -7.54
CA LEU A 139 -12.40 11.01 -7.72
C LEU A 139 -12.76 12.44 -8.13
N ALA A 140 -12.15 13.44 -7.49
CA ALA A 140 -12.33 14.85 -7.82
C ALA A 140 -11.94 15.15 -9.28
N GLY A 141 -10.79 14.65 -9.74
CA GLY A 141 -10.33 14.84 -11.11
C GLY A 141 -11.24 14.19 -12.16
N ARG A 142 -11.81 13.01 -11.86
CA ARG A 142 -12.74 12.32 -12.77
C ARG A 142 -14.12 12.95 -12.80
N LEU A 143 -14.59 13.46 -11.66
CA LEU A 143 -15.84 14.22 -11.58
C LEU A 143 -15.67 15.68 -11.98
N VAL A 144 -14.44 16.18 -12.13
CA VAL A 144 -14.11 17.57 -12.46
C VAL A 144 -14.79 18.53 -11.46
N VAL A 145 -14.63 18.26 -10.17
CA VAL A 145 -15.23 19.04 -9.08
C VAL A 145 -14.17 19.70 -8.20
N SER A 146 -14.49 20.86 -7.66
CA SER A 146 -13.64 21.64 -6.74
C SER A 146 -14.24 21.71 -5.33
N PRO A 147 -13.45 22.05 -4.30
CA PRO A 147 -13.98 22.25 -2.94
C PRO A 147 -15.11 23.29 -2.94
N GLY A 148 -16.21 22.96 -2.26
CA GLY A 148 -17.42 23.79 -2.21
C GLY A 148 -18.48 23.48 -3.26
N GLU A 149 -18.20 22.58 -4.21
CA GLU A 149 -19.22 22.06 -5.13
C GLU A 149 -20.01 20.91 -4.51
N GLU A 150 -21.29 20.82 -4.88
CA GLU A 150 -22.17 19.74 -4.45
C GLU A 150 -22.06 18.53 -5.38
N ILE A 151 -22.09 17.34 -4.76
CA ILE A 151 -22.22 16.08 -5.48
C ILE A 151 -23.39 15.29 -4.93
N LEU A 152 -24.03 14.52 -5.78
CA LEU A 152 -25.12 13.63 -5.40
C LEU A 152 -24.57 12.22 -5.27
N LEU A 153 -24.73 11.64 -4.07
CA LEU A 153 -24.38 10.26 -3.77
C LEU A 153 -25.65 9.39 -3.84
N ARG A 154 -25.58 8.26 -4.54
CA ARG A 154 -26.67 7.30 -4.76
C ARG A 154 -26.26 5.89 -4.45
#